data_AF-E3S1G0-F1
#
_entry.id   AF-E3S1G0-F1
#
_cell.length_a   1.000
_cell.length_b   1.000
_cell.length_c   1.000
_cell.angle_alpha   90.00
_cell.angle_beta   90.00
_cell.angle_gamma   90.00
#
_symmetry.space_group_name_H-M   'P 1'
#
loop_
_entity.id
_entity.type
_entity.pdbx_description
1 polymer ?
#
loop_
_entity_poly.entity_id
_entity_poly.type
_entity_poly.pdbx_seq_one_letter_code
_entity_poly.pdbx_strand_id
1 'polypeptide(L)'
;MPLFHAVGVTCRDKTYDIAFGFMAGEDHIHYNWQIQSLMELFERLQVQPKMFITDYDTALKTALTSIYPNHAVKVWDTRYGLTAEEKVEIDRKRGAVLE
;
A
#
# COMPACT_ATOMS: atom_id res chain seq x y z
N MET A 1 -10.08 17.88 -4.06
CA MET A 1 -10.76 16.57 -4.03
C MET A 1 -9.69 15.51 -4.26
N PRO A 2 -9.19 14.88 -3.19
CA PRO A 2 -8.19 13.82 -3.27
C PRO A 2 -8.67 12.61 -4.08
N LEU A 3 -7.75 11.98 -4.80
CA LEU A 3 -7.98 10.74 -5.54
C LEU A 3 -7.32 9.58 -4.80
N PHE A 4 -8.11 8.59 -4.42
CA PHE A 4 -7.65 7.28 -3.99
C PHE A 4 -7.51 6.37 -5.21
N HIS A 5 -6.33 5.77 -5.37
CA HIS A 5 -6.03 4.85 -6.47
C HIS A 5 -5.43 3.57 -5.92
N ALA A 6 -6.10 2.44 -6.15
CA ALA A 6 -5.63 1.12 -5.79
C ALA A 6 -5.08 0.40 -7.03
N VAL A 7 -3.79 0.04 -6.98
CA VAL A 7 -3.08 -0.67 -8.05
C VAL A 7 -2.67 -2.06 -7.55
N GLY A 8 -2.93 -3.08 -8.38
CA GLY A 8 -2.49 -4.44 -8.16
C GLY A 8 -1.21 -4.74 -8.92
N VAL A 9 -0.41 -5.67 -8.40
CA VAL A 9 0.78 -6.20 -9.06
C VAL A 9 0.59 -7.69 -9.32
N THR A 10 0.81 -8.12 -10.57
CA THR A 10 0.75 -9.53 -10.97
C THR A 10 2.10 -10.22 -10.75
N CYS A 11 2.11 -11.56 -10.76
CA CYS A 11 3.35 -12.35 -10.67
C CYS A 11 4.32 -12.16 -11.85
N ARG A 12 3.92 -11.43 -12.90
CA ARG A 12 4.77 -11.07 -14.05
C ARG A 12 5.30 -9.63 -13.95
N ASP A 13 5.26 -9.05 -12.76
CA ASP A 13 5.68 -7.67 -12.49
C ASP A 13 4.95 -6.66 -13.41
N LYS A 14 3.67 -6.94 -13.66
CA LYS A 14 2.77 -6.03 -14.37
C LYS A 14 1.77 -5.45 -13.39
N THR A 15 1.62 -4.14 -13.45
CA THR A 15 0.61 -3.39 -12.71
C THR A 15 -0.72 -3.41 -13.44
N TYR A 16 -1.82 -3.38 -12.69
CA TYR A 16 -3.17 -3.19 -13.21
C TYR A 16 -4.00 -2.39 -12.22
N ASP A 17 -4.95 -1.63 -12.72
CA ASP A 17 -5.84 -0.83 -11.88
C ASP A 17 -6.91 -1.71 -11.23
N ILE A 18 -7.05 -1.63 -9.91
CA ILE A 18 -8.09 -2.33 -9.16
C ILE A 18 -9.31 -1.43 -8.99
N ALA A 19 -9.09 -0.21 -8.48
CA ALA A 19 -10.16 0.71 -8.15
C ALA A 19 -9.69 2.16 -8.11
N PHE A 20 -10.63 3.07 -8.34
CA PHE A 20 -10.49 4.52 -8.17
C PHE A 20 -11.60 5.04 -7.27
N GLY A 21 -11.30 6.01 -6.43
CA GLY A 21 -12.28 6.64 -5.56
C GLY A 21 -11.96 8.11 -5.32
N PHE A 22 -12.94 8.98 -5.45
CA PHE A 22 -12.79 10.37 -5.01
C PHE A 22 -13.13 10.47 -3.53
N MET A 23 -12.30 11.21 -2.80
CA MET A 23 -12.50 11.46 -1.38
C MET A 23 -12.74 12.96 -1.15
N ALA A 24 -13.48 13.29 -0.10
CA ALA A 24 -13.67 14.68 0.31
C ALA A 24 -12.42 15.24 1.02
N GLY A 25 -11.65 14.38 1.69
CA GLY A 25 -10.38 14.72 2.35
C GLY A 25 -9.45 13.51 2.53
N GLU A 26 -8.21 13.77 2.91
CA GLU A 26 -7.17 12.78 3.25
C GLU A 26 -7.13 12.58 4.77
N ASP A 27 -8.23 12.14 5.34
CA ASP A 27 -8.31 11.79 6.76
C ASP A 27 -8.68 10.32 6.96
N HIS A 28 -8.53 9.86 8.20
CA HIS A 28 -8.79 8.47 8.56
C HIS A 28 -10.21 8.03 8.22
N ILE A 29 -11.21 8.90 8.33
CA ILE A 29 -12.63 8.54 8.13
C ILE A 29 -12.86 8.26 6.65
N HIS A 30 -12.39 9.15 5.76
CA HIS A 30 -12.55 8.99 4.33
C HIS A 30 -11.76 7.79 3.80
N TYR A 31 -10.54 7.57 4.30
CA TYR A 31 -9.77 6.37 3.95
C TYR A 31 -10.43 5.08 4.43
N ASN A 32 -10.99 5.07 5.64
CA ASN A 32 -11.68 3.89 6.18
C ASN A 32 -12.86 3.48 5.29
N TRP A 33 -13.65 4.45 4.83
CA TRP A 33 -14.75 4.16 3.89
C TRP A 33 -14.27 3.55 2.58
N GLN A 34 -13.16 4.05 2.01
CA GLN A 34 -12.61 3.49 0.77
C GLN A 34 -11.99 2.12 0.93
N ILE A 35 -11.30 1.88 2.04
CA ILE A 35 -10.70 0.57 2.30
C ILE A 35 -11.79 -0.47 2.63
N GLN A 36 -12.88 -0.08 3.33
CA GLN A 36 -14.04 -0.95 3.52
C GLN A 36 -14.66 -1.35 2.18
N SER A 37 -14.86 -0.38 1.27
CA SER A 37 -15.36 -0.66 -0.07
C SER A 37 -14.43 -1.61 -0.86
N LEU A 38 -13.11 -1.46 -0.68
CA LEU A 38 -12.12 -2.35 -1.28
C LEU A 38 -12.15 -3.76 -0.66
N MET A 39 -12.40 -3.86 0.65
CA MET A 39 -12.58 -5.12 1.36
C MET A 39 -13.79 -5.89 0.84
N GLU A 40 -14.94 -5.24 0.72
CA GLU A 40 -16.15 -5.84 0.16
C GLU A 40 -15.92 -6.37 -1.27
N LEU A 41 -15.15 -5.64 -2.09
CA LEU A 41 -14.76 -6.09 -3.42
C LEU A 41 -13.93 -7.39 -3.36
N PHE A 42 -12.91 -7.43 -2.49
CA PHE A 42 -12.05 -8.60 -2.34
C PHE A 42 -12.80 -9.81 -1.79
N GLU A 43 -13.71 -9.61 -0.83
CA GLU A 43 -14.59 -10.66 -0.31
C GLU A 43 -15.49 -11.23 -1.39
N ARG A 44 -16.13 -10.37 -2.20
CA ARG A 44 -16.98 -10.79 -3.32
C ARG A 44 -16.21 -11.59 -4.38
N LEU A 45 -14.96 -11.21 -4.60
CA LEU A 45 -14.06 -11.91 -5.54
C LEU A 45 -13.41 -13.15 -4.91
N GLN A 46 -13.60 -13.40 -3.61
CA GLN A 46 -12.96 -14.47 -2.84
C GLN A 46 -11.42 -14.44 -2.95
N VAL A 47 -10.85 -13.24 -3.01
CA VAL A 47 -9.40 -13.01 -3.04
C VAL A 47 -8.97 -12.28 -1.78
N GLN A 48 -7.75 -12.54 -1.31
CA GLN A 48 -7.13 -11.73 -0.26
C GLN A 48 -5.76 -11.23 -0.72
N PRO A 49 -5.50 -9.92 -0.64
CA PRO A 49 -4.17 -9.38 -0.92
C PRO A 49 -3.18 -9.91 0.12
N LYS A 50 -1.95 -10.20 -0.27
CA LYS A 50 -0.92 -10.66 0.69
C LYS A 50 -0.30 -9.53 1.49
N MET A 51 -0.25 -8.34 0.89
CA MET A 51 0.46 -7.18 1.40
C MET A 51 -0.12 -5.92 0.79
N PHE A 52 -0.15 -4.85 1.57
CA PHE A 52 -0.43 -3.51 1.08
C PHE A 52 0.86 -2.71 1.03
N ILE A 53 1.00 -1.91 -0.02
CA ILE A 53 2.11 -0.96 -0.19
C ILE A 53 1.48 0.42 -0.31
N THR A 54 1.87 1.32 0.58
CA THR A 54 1.34 2.69 0.63
C THR A 54 2.46 3.70 0.59
N ASP A 55 2.12 4.96 0.34
CA ASP A 55 3.01 6.07 0.65
C ASP A 55 3.10 6.28 2.18
N TYR A 56 3.87 7.27 2.63
CA TYR A 56 4.12 7.48 4.06
C TYR A 56 2.89 8.00 4.85
N ASP A 57 1.70 8.11 4.23
CA ASP A 57 0.49 8.63 4.87
C ASP A 57 0.09 7.82 6.11
N THR A 58 0.02 8.51 7.25
CA THR A 58 -0.32 7.92 8.55
C THR A 58 -1.82 7.59 8.65
N ALA A 59 -2.69 8.44 8.12
CA ALA A 59 -4.14 8.22 8.16
C ALA A 59 -4.53 6.98 7.34
N LEU A 60 -3.92 6.81 6.16
CA LEU A 60 -4.12 5.64 5.32
C LEU A 60 -3.64 4.36 6.01
N LYS A 61 -2.45 4.37 6.62
CA LYS A 61 -1.91 3.22 7.36
C LYS A 61 -2.79 2.82 8.53
N THR A 62 -3.29 3.79 9.29
CA THR A 62 -4.20 3.51 10.42
C THR A 62 -5.49 2.85 9.92
N ALA A 63 -6.06 3.36 8.84
CA ALA A 63 -7.27 2.79 8.27
C ALA A 63 -7.05 1.36 7.74
N LEU A 64 -5.93 1.09 7.04
CA LEU A 64 -5.56 -0.26 6.60
C LEU A 64 -5.36 -1.21 7.77
N THR A 65 -4.64 -0.79 8.81
CA THR A 65 -4.35 -1.63 9.99
C THR A 65 -5.63 -1.92 10.78
N SER A 66 -6.59 -1.00 10.80
CA SER A 66 -7.88 -1.21 11.45
C SER A 66 -8.74 -2.28 10.76
N ILE A 67 -8.72 -2.33 9.42
CA ILE A 67 -9.55 -3.26 8.64
C ILE A 67 -8.82 -4.59 8.40
N TYR A 68 -7.50 -4.53 8.19
CA TYR A 68 -6.64 -5.68 7.90
C TYR A 68 -5.55 -5.86 8.96
N PRO A 69 -5.90 -6.17 10.23
CA PRO A 69 -4.94 -6.23 11.33
C PRO A 69 -3.86 -7.31 11.16
N ASN A 70 -4.16 -8.36 10.38
CA ASN A 70 -3.24 -9.47 10.14
C ASN A 70 -2.42 -9.33 8.86
N HIS A 71 -2.60 -8.24 8.09
CA HIS A 71 -1.89 -8.05 6.83
C HIS A 71 -0.66 -7.16 7.02
N ALA A 72 0.42 -7.47 6.31
CA ALA A 72 1.58 -6.61 6.28
C ALA A 72 1.28 -5.34 5.48
N VAL A 73 1.49 -4.17 6.10
CA VAL A 73 1.44 -2.86 5.44
C VAL A 73 2.86 -2.33 5.36
N LYS A 74 3.37 -2.19 4.13
CA LYS A 74 4.70 -1.64 3.86
C LYS A 74 4.62 -0.24 3.29
N VAL A 75 5.68 0.51 3.53
CA VAL A 75 5.85 1.86 3.01
C VAL A 75 6.74 1.82 1.78
N TRP A 76 6.27 2.44 0.70
CA TRP A 76 7.05 2.79 -0.47
C TRP A 76 7.65 4.18 -0.31
N ASP A 77 8.98 4.31 -0.46
CA ASP A 77 9.61 5.62 -0.55
C ASP A 77 9.68 6.04 -2.02
N THR A 78 8.82 7.00 -2.38
CA THR A 78 8.74 7.54 -3.74
C THR A 78 10.04 8.20 -4.21
N ARG A 79 10.93 8.62 -3.30
CA ARG A 79 12.23 9.22 -3.66
C ARG A 79 13.20 8.21 -4.25
N TYR A 80 13.10 6.95 -3.82
CA TYR A 80 14.04 5.90 -4.21
C TYR A 80 13.39 4.84 -5.12
N GLY A 81 12.06 4.83 -5.22
CA GLY A 81 11.35 3.79 -5.95
C GLY A 81 11.59 2.40 -5.34
N LEU A 82 11.67 2.35 -4.01
CA LEU A 82 11.96 1.14 -3.23
C LEU A 82 11.19 1.22 -1.91
N THR A 83 10.93 0.06 -1.30
CA THR A 83 10.51 0.03 0.11
C THR A 83 11.65 0.43 1.03
N ALA A 84 11.33 0.93 2.22
CA ALA A 84 12.34 1.32 3.21
C ALA A 84 13.28 0.16 3.59
N GLU A 85 12.74 -1.08 3.64
CA GLU A 85 13.51 -2.29 3.94
C GLU A 85 14.48 -2.66 2.81
N GLU A 86 14.04 -2.59 1.56
CA GLU A 86 14.90 -2.84 0.40
C GLU A 86 16.04 -1.84 0.32
N LYS A 87 15.77 -0.57 0.65
CA LYS A 87 16.81 0.45 0.71
C LYS A 87 17.86 0.13 1.77
N VAL A 88 17.43 -0.24 2.99
CA VAL A 88 18.36 -0.62 4.08
C VAL A 88 19.21 -1.82 3.69
N GLU A 89 18.62 -2.81 3.03
CA GLU A 89 19.35 -4.00 2.56
C GLU A 89 20.36 -3.66 1.45
N ILE A 90 20.00 -2.78 0.51
CA ILE A 90 20.91 -2.30 -0.53
C ILE A 90 22.06 -1.49 0.06
N ASP A 91 21.77 -0.58 0.99
CA ASP A 91 22.79 0.24 1.66
C ASP A 91 23.75 -0.63 2.50
N ARG A 92 23.22 -1.67 3.17
CA ARG A 92 24.03 -2.66 3.89
C ARG A 92 24.94 -3.44 2.97
N LYS A 93 24.42 -3.92 1.83
CA LYS A 93 25.23 -4.63 0.82
C LYS A 93 26.29 -3.73 0.20
N ARG A 94 25.99 -2.44 -0.03
CA ARG A 94 26.95 -1.47 -0.54
C ARG A 94 28.06 -1.16 0.47
N GLY A 95 27.72 -1.04 1.76
CA GLY A 95 28.69 -0.85 2.84
C GLY A 95 29.66 -2.04 2.96
N ALA A 96 29.18 -3.27 2.81
CA ALA A 96 30.00 -4.48 2.89
C ALA A 96 30.88 -4.75 1.64
N VAL A 97 30.72 -4.00 0.55
CA VAL A 97 31.54 -4.12 -0.69
C VAL A 97 32.67 -3.09 -0.72
N LEU A 98 32.63 -2.10 0.18
CA LEU A 98 33.63 -1.02 0.28
C LEU A 98 34.63 -1.23 1.44
N GLU A 99 34.51 -2.32 2.20
CA GLU A 99 35.53 -2.84 3.13
C GLU A 99 36.26 -4.05 2.51
#